data_AF-X7ZWG2-F1
#
_entry.id   AF-X7ZWG2-F1
#
_cell.length_a   1.000
_cell.length_b   1.000
_cell.length_c   1.000
_cell.angle_alpha   90.00
_cell.angle_beta   90.00
_cell.angle_gamma   90.00
#
_symmetry.space_group_name_H-M   'P 1'
#
loop_
_entity.id
_entity.type
_entity.pdbx_description
1 polymer ?
#
loop_
_entity_poly.entity_id
_entity_poly.type
_entity_poly.pdbx_seq_one_letter_code
_entity_poly.pdbx_strand_id
1 'polypeptide(L)'
;MWRFAKVTVRFGKPMDFSRFEGLAGNLFIERAVTDEVMYELMRLSGQEYVDIYAATVKNGHTADESGSDSETPARIPETAAG
;
A
#
# COMPACT_ATOMS: atom_id res chain seq x y z
N MET A 1 10.25 -29.62 10.64
CA MET A 1 11.16 -28.90 11.56
C MET A 1 10.54 -27.52 11.83
N TRP A 2 10.24 -27.18 13.07
CA TRP A 2 9.66 -25.87 13.41
C TRP A 2 10.78 -24.83 13.50
N ARG A 3 10.62 -23.66 12.86
CA ARG A 3 11.59 -22.54 12.93
C ARG A 3 10.99 -21.39 13.72
N PHE A 4 11.36 -21.26 14.99
CA PHE A 4 10.95 -20.14 15.82
C PHE A 4 11.83 -18.92 15.54
N ALA A 5 11.20 -17.74 15.45
CA ALA A 5 11.87 -16.45 15.27
C ALA A 5 11.25 -15.41 16.20
N LYS A 6 12.01 -14.37 16.56
CA LYS A 6 11.49 -13.23 17.32
C LYS A 6 10.62 -12.38 16.41
N VAL A 7 9.41 -12.06 16.85
CA VAL A 7 8.47 -11.16 16.15
C VAL A 7 8.56 -9.79 16.79
N THR A 8 8.68 -8.75 15.97
CA THR A 8 8.68 -7.34 16.41
C THR A 8 7.50 -6.62 15.78
N VAL A 9 6.76 -5.86 16.58
CA VAL A 9 5.66 -5.00 16.11
C VAL A 9 6.07 -3.55 16.27
N ARG A 10 5.81 -2.74 15.24
CA ARG A 10 6.10 -1.29 15.23
C ARG A 10 4.81 -0.54 14.87
N PHE A 11 4.55 0.54 15.60
CA PHE A 11 3.39 1.39 15.36
C PHE A 11 3.85 2.71 14.72
N GLY A 12 3.12 3.14 13.69
CA GLY A 12 3.34 4.42 13.01
C GLY A 12 2.69 5.59 13.74
N LYS A 13 2.84 6.78 13.17
CA LYS A 13 2.09 7.96 13.62
C LYS A 13 0.60 7.77 13.29
N PRO A 14 -0.32 8.35 14.09
CA PRO A 14 -1.73 8.41 13.73
C PRO A 14 -1.91 9.10 12.36
N MET A 15 -2.75 8.52 11.51
CA MET A 15 -3.17 9.11 10.24
C MET A 15 -4.59 9.67 10.40
N ASP A 16 -4.83 10.85 9.85
CA ASP A 16 -6.12 11.54 9.92
C ASP A 16 -6.79 11.56 8.54
N PHE A 17 -7.97 10.95 8.48
CA PHE A 17 -8.80 10.85 7.28
C PHE A 17 -10.15 11.54 7.44
N SER A 18 -10.37 12.35 8.50
CA SER A 18 -11.65 13.02 8.74
C SER A 18 -12.09 13.93 7.57
N ARG A 19 -11.14 14.41 6.75
CA ARG A 19 -11.43 15.15 5.51
C ARG A 19 -12.24 14.36 4.46
N PHE A 20 -12.34 13.04 4.59
CA PHE A 20 -13.04 12.15 3.67
C PHE A 20 -14.33 11.56 4.25
N GLU A 21 -14.79 12.04 5.40
CA GLU A 21 -16.05 11.60 5.99
C GLU A 21 -17.23 11.79 5.02
N GLY A 22 -18.05 10.75 4.90
CA GLY A 22 -19.20 10.75 3.98
C GLY A 22 -18.87 10.48 2.50
N LEU A 23 -17.60 10.30 2.15
CA LEU A 23 -17.17 9.98 0.77
C LEU A 23 -16.95 8.47 0.51
N ALA A 24 -17.43 7.62 1.42
CA ALA A 24 -17.39 6.17 1.25
C ALA A 24 -18.13 5.76 -0.04
N GLY A 25 -17.56 4.81 -0.79
CA GLY A 25 -18.07 4.39 -2.11
C GLY A 25 -17.50 5.19 -3.30
N ASN A 26 -16.69 6.23 -3.05
CA ASN A 26 -15.89 6.84 -4.10
C ASN A 26 -14.52 6.13 -4.20
N LEU A 27 -14.36 5.30 -5.24
CA LEU A 27 -13.13 4.52 -5.47
C LEU A 27 -11.86 5.37 -5.50
N PHE A 28 -11.92 6.62 -5.96
CA PHE A 28 -10.75 7.51 -5.98
C PHE A 28 -10.32 7.93 -4.57
N ILE A 29 -11.27 8.18 -3.68
CA ILE A 29 -10.99 8.54 -2.28
C ILE A 29 -10.46 7.33 -1.52
N GLU A 30 -11.08 6.17 -1.71
CA GLU A 30 -10.63 4.91 -1.10
C GLU A 30 -9.23 4.53 -1.55
N ARG A 31 -8.90 4.73 -2.84
CA ARG A 31 -7.55 4.52 -3.35
C ARG A 31 -6.55 5.49 -2.73
N ALA A 32 -6.89 6.78 -2.64
CA ALA A 32 -6.02 7.78 -2.02
C ALA A 32 -5.70 7.45 -0.55
N VAL A 33 -6.70 7.03 0.22
CA VAL A 33 -6.51 6.57 1.62
C VAL A 33 -5.60 5.35 1.67
N THR A 34 -5.83 4.37 0.80
CA THR A 34 -5.01 3.15 0.72
C THR A 34 -3.56 3.47 0.41
N ASP A 35 -3.31 4.32 -0.59
CA ASP A 35 -1.96 4.70 -1.01
C ASP A 35 -1.21 5.45 0.11
N GLU A 36 -1.90 6.31 0.87
CA GLU A 36 -1.33 7.00 2.04
C GLU A 36 -0.91 6.00 3.14
N VAL A 37 -1.77 5.03 3.46
CA VAL A 37 -1.47 3.96 4.43
C VAL A 37 -0.28 3.13 3.96
N MET A 38 -0.27 2.70 2.71
CA MET A 38 0.80 1.86 2.16
C MET A 38 2.14 2.61 2.12
N TYR A 39 2.12 3.90 1.82
CA TYR A 39 3.31 4.74 1.84
C TYR A 39 3.90 4.89 3.26
N GLU A 40 3.06 5.12 4.28
CA GLU A 40 3.52 5.17 5.68
C GLU A 40 4.06 3.81 6.16
N LEU A 41 3.43 2.70 5.76
CA LEU A 41 3.93 1.36 6.06
C LEU A 41 5.27 1.07 5.37
N MET A 42 5.42 1.46 4.10
CA MET A 42 6.67 1.36 3.34
C MET A 42 7.79 2.14 4.06
N ARG A 43 7.53 3.39 4.44
CA ARG A 43 8.47 4.22 5.20
C ARG A 43 8.80 3.65 6.57
N LEU A 44 7.80 3.15 7.30
CA LEU A 44 8.01 2.59 8.63
C LEU A 44 8.83 1.30 8.55
N SER A 45 8.44 0.38 7.68
CA SER A 45 9.06 -0.94 7.54
C SER A 45 10.42 -0.92 6.82
N GLY A 46 10.67 0.09 5.98
CA GLY A 46 11.81 0.13 5.06
C GLY A 46 11.71 -0.89 3.92
N GLN A 47 10.58 -1.57 3.78
CA GLN A 47 10.31 -2.52 2.70
C GLN A 47 9.67 -1.77 1.55
N GLU A 48 10.02 -2.14 0.32
CA GLU A 48 9.40 -1.59 -0.88
C GLU A 48 7.97 -2.11 -1.05
N TYR A 49 7.06 -1.23 -1.45
CA TYR A 49 5.72 -1.67 -1.82
C TYR A 49 5.77 -2.36 -3.18
N VAL A 50 5.21 -3.57 -3.24
CA VAL A 50 5.08 -4.34 -4.48
C VAL A 50 3.60 -4.58 -4.70
N ASP A 51 3.06 -4.03 -5.80
CA ASP A 51 1.64 -4.14 -6.16
C ASP A 51 1.34 -5.51 -6.79
N ILE A 52 1.71 -6.57 -6.07
CA ILE A 52 1.41 -7.95 -6.41
C ILE A 52 0.39 -8.46 -5.41
N TYR A 53 -0.68 -9.04 -5.94
CA TYR A 53 -1.72 -9.65 -5.12
C TYR A 53 -1.12 -10.69 -4.15
N ALA A 54 -1.49 -10.65 -2.87
CA ALA A 54 -0.89 -11.54 -1.87
C ALA A 54 -1.06 -13.04 -2.20
N ALA A 55 -2.11 -13.40 -2.94
CA ALA A 55 -2.32 -14.78 -3.37
C ALA A 55 -1.40 -15.23 -4.53
N THR A 56 -0.93 -14.32 -5.38
CA THR A 56 0.05 -14.68 -6.42
C THR A 56 1.42 -14.94 -5.81
N VAL A 57 1.83 -14.22 -4.76
CA VAL A 57 3.09 -14.48 -4.03
C VAL A 57 3.07 -15.82 -3.28
N LYS A 58 1.93 -16.17 -2.65
CA LYS A 58 1.80 -17.40 -1.84
C LYS A 58 1.79 -18.69 -2.67
N ASN A 59 1.36 -18.61 -3.94
CA ASN A 59 1.18 -19.77 -4.82
C ASN A 59 2.39 -20.09 -5.73
N GLY A 60 3.48 -19.32 -5.61
CA GLY A 60 4.79 -19.69 -6.13
C GLY A 60 5.27 -18.88 -7.31
N HIS A 61 6.60 -18.85 -7.44
CA HIS A 61 7.39 -18.44 -8.59
C HIS A 61 7.03 -19.22 -9.87
N THR A 62 5.80 -19.09 -10.36
CA THR A 62 5.31 -19.65 -11.63
C THR A 62 4.09 -18.86 -12.09
N ALA A 63 4.31 -17.69 -12.68
CA ALA A 63 3.46 -17.16 -13.73
C ALA A 63 4.24 -16.05 -14.44
N ASP A 64 4.56 -16.34 -15.69
CA ASP A 64 5.14 -15.45 -16.68
C ASP A 64 4.29 -14.18 -16.86
N GLU A 65 4.95 -13.15 -17.35
CA GLU A 65 4.46 -11.82 -17.76
C GLU A 65 2.97 -11.71 -18.09
N SER A 66 2.21 -11.00 -17.25
CA SER A 66 1.00 -10.25 -17.63
C SER A 66 0.68 -9.24 -16.54
N GLY A 67 1.41 -8.13 -16.61
CA GLY A 67 1.28 -6.96 -15.75
C GLY A 67 2.07 -5.81 -16.34
N SER A 68 1.96 -5.61 -17.66
CA SER A 68 2.20 -4.31 -18.25
C SER A 68 1.20 -3.36 -17.62
N ASP A 69 1.63 -2.63 -16.60
CA ASP A 69 1.51 -1.19 -16.53
C ASP A 69 2.44 -0.71 -15.43
N SER A 70 3.66 -0.41 -15.87
CA SER A 70 4.54 0.57 -15.20
C SER A 70 3.98 1.98 -15.34
N GLU A 71 2.66 2.13 -15.27
CA GLU A 71 2.04 3.42 -15.09
C GLU A 71 2.09 3.68 -13.60
N THR A 72 3.06 4.52 -13.20
CA THR A 72 2.91 5.31 -11.98
C THR A 72 1.46 5.83 -12.00
N PRO A 73 0.51 5.31 -11.19
CA PRO A 73 -0.88 5.71 -11.30
C PRO A 73 -0.85 7.19 -11.00
N ALA A 74 -1.17 8.00 -12.02
CA ALA A 74 -0.91 9.42 -12.11
C ALA A 74 -0.75 10.05 -10.72
N ARG A 75 0.51 10.22 -10.28
CA ARG A 75 0.84 10.97 -9.07
C ARG A 75 0.10 12.28 -9.25
N ILE A 76 -0.98 12.51 -8.50
CA ILE A 76 -1.82 13.69 -8.66
C ILE A 76 -0.85 14.89 -8.64
N PRO A 77 -0.84 15.73 -9.70
CA PRO A 77 0.06 16.86 -9.74
C PRO A 77 -0.29 17.76 -8.57
N GLU A 78 0.69 18.01 -7.71
CA GLU A 78 0.78 19.13 -6.77
C GLU A 78 -0.58 19.67 -6.28
N THR A 79 -1.25 18.95 -5.38
CA THR A 79 -2.21 19.62 -4.50
C THR A 79 -1.40 20.25 -3.37
N ALA A 80 -1.17 21.55 -3.52
CA ALA A 80 -0.54 22.42 -2.53
C ALA A 80 -1.14 22.19 -1.14
N ALA A 81 -0.34 21.63 -0.23
CA ALA A 81 -0.58 21.73 1.20
C ALA A 81 0.06 23.03 1.68
N GLY A 82 -0.77 24.06 1.82
CA GLY A 82 -0.52 25.14 2.78
C GLY A 82 -0.83 24.70 4.20
#